data_AF-A0A4S8J568-F1
#
_entry.id   AF-A0A4S8J568-F1
#
_cell.length_a   1.000
_cell.length_b   1.000
_cell.length_c   1.000
_cell.angle_alpha   90.00
_cell.angle_beta   90.00
_cell.angle_gamma   90.00
#
_symmetry.space_group_name_H-M   'P 1'
#
loop_
_entity.id
_entity.type
_entity.pdbx_description
1 polymer ?
#
loop_
_entity_poly.entity_id
_entity_poly.type
_entity_poly.pdbx_seq_one_letter_code
_entity_poly.pdbx_strand_id
1 'polypeptide(L)'
;MHEVVAHVYDVTNSPSEKTNNTVTRINCIFKDCIGLGGIFHSAIQVYGTHEWSFGYRERGSGVFHCSPGQNQFYTYRQSIVLGETHCSQSEVNKILRELVRAWTGDSYDPLSKNCNHFCDAFCEKLGVRKLPGK
;
A
#
# COMPACT_ATOMS: atom_id res chain seq x y z
N MET A 1 14.11 -17.93 -6.66
CA MET A 1 13.67 -16.53 -6.77
C MET A 1 12.15 -16.54 -6.70
N HIS A 2 11.53 -15.51 -6.12
CA HIS A 2 10.07 -15.49 -5.93
C HIS A 2 9.50 -14.18 -6.41
N GLU A 3 8.38 -14.27 -7.12
CA GLU A 3 7.69 -13.13 -7.68
C GLU A 3 7.20 -12.18 -6.58
N VAL A 4 7.41 -10.89 -6.79
CA VAL A 4 6.84 -9.81 -5.99
C VAL A 4 5.78 -9.12 -6.83
N VAL A 5 4.55 -9.09 -6.32
CA VAL A 5 3.38 -8.57 -7.02
C VAL A 5 2.82 -7.38 -6.25
N ALA A 6 2.60 -6.27 -6.94
CA ALA A 6 1.81 -5.16 -6.43
C ALA A 6 0.34 -5.34 -6.82
N HIS A 7 -0.55 -5.23 -5.84
CA HIS A 7 -1.99 -5.14 -6.05
C HIS A 7 -2.41 -3.69 -5.99
N VAL A 8 -3.16 -3.25 -7.00
CA VAL A 8 -3.61 -1.87 -7.16
C VAL A 8 -5.13 -1.82 -7.04
N TYR A 9 -5.62 -0.88 -6.26
CA TYR A 9 -7.03 -0.66 -5.99
C TYR A 9 -7.41 0.80 -6.24
N ASP A 10 -8.59 1.01 -6.80
CA ASP A 10 -9.21 2.33 -6.91
C ASP A 10 -9.76 2.75 -5.54
N VAL A 11 -9.45 3.98 -5.10
CA VAL A 11 -10.09 4.60 -3.95
C VAL A 11 -11.45 5.13 -4.40
N THR A 12 -12.51 4.34 -4.22
CA THR A 12 -13.85 4.76 -4.63
C THR A 12 -14.40 5.85 -3.71
N ASN A 13 -14.93 6.92 -4.30
CA ASN A 13 -15.77 7.88 -3.58
C ASN A 13 -17.07 7.17 -3.20
N SER A 14 -17.22 6.74 -1.95
CA SER A 14 -18.52 6.26 -1.46
C SER A 14 -19.57 7.39 -1.57
N PRO A 15 -20.78 7.16 -2.13
CA PRO A 15 -21.80 8.18 -2.36
C PRO A 15 -22.55 8.61 -1.08
N SER A 16 -21.91 8.56 0.09
CA SER A 16 -22.54 8.93 1.37
C SER A 16 -22.23 10.37 1.76
N GLU A 17 -23.26 11.19 1.98
CA GLU A 17 -23.16 12.63 2.26
C GLU A 17 -22.28 13.00 3.47
N LYS A 18 -22.13 12.10 4.45
CA LYS A 18 -21.28 12.31 5.64
C LYS A 18 -19.77 12.27 5.34
N THR A 19 -19.39 11.82 4.15
CA THR A 19 -18.00 11.62 3.70
C THR A 19 -17.42 12.88 3.03
N ASN A 20 -18.24 13.90 2.78
CA ASN A 20 -17.92 15.01 1.88
C ASN A 20 -16.75 15.91 2.32
N ASN A 21 -16.55 16.22 3.61
CA ASN A 21 -15.53 17.20 3.99
C ASN A 21 -14.09 16.65 4.02
N THR A 22 -13.90 15.41 4.45
CA THR A 22 -12.56 14.77 4.52
C THR A 22 -12.14 14.26 3.15
N VAL A 23 -13.06 13.67 2.39
CA VAL A 23 -12.79 13.17 1.04
C VAL A 23 -12.60 14.29 0.04
N THR A 24 -13.25 15.46 0.18
CA THR A 24 -12.98 16.60 -0.71
C THR A 24 -11.57 17.15 -0.50
N ARG A 25 -11.07 17.21 0.74
CA ARG A 25 -9.69 17.64 1.01
C ARG A 25 -8.66 16.65 0.49
N ILE A 26 -8.89 15.35 0.66
CA ILE A 26 -8.04 14.29 0.11
C ILE A 26 -8.09 14.30 -1.44
N ASN A 27 -9.27 14.44 -2.04
CA ASN A 27 -9.43 14.50 -3.50
C ASN A 27 -8.74 15.73 -4.12
N CYS A 28 -8.75 16.89 -3.46
CA CYS A 28 -8.05 18.07 -3.93
C CYS A 28 -6.53 17.89 -3.85
N ILE A 29 -6.00 17.43 -2.71
CA ILE A 29 -4.54 17.44 -2.52
C ILE A 29 -3.85 16.35 -3.38
N PHE A 30 -4.48 15.19 -3.59
CA PHE A 30 -3.87 14.11 -4.37
C PHE A 30 -4.07 14.23 -5.87
N LYS A 31 -5.09 14.96 -6.34
CA LYS A 31 -5.19 15.35 -7.75
C LYS A 31 -3.98 16.20 -8.19
N ASP A 32 -3.46 17.01 -7.27
CA ASP A 32 -2.41 17.98 -7.59
C ASP A 32 -0.99 17.40 -7.44
N CYS A 33 -0.78 16.35 -6.62
CA CYS A 33 0.55 15.76 -6.41
C CYS A 33 1.00 14.73 -7.46
N ILE A 34 0.07 14.13 -8.22
CA ILE A 34 0.40 13.08 -9.20
C ILE A 34 -0.27 13.45 -10.52
N GLY A 35 0.42 14.24 -11.34
CA GLY A 35 -0.05 14.74 -12.64
C GLY A 35 -0.39 13.68 -13.71
N LEU A 36 -0.64 12.43 -13.30
CA LEU A 36 -0.94 11.26 -14.11
C LEU A 36 -1.89 10.31 -13.32
N GLY A 37 -3.20 10.48 -13.46
CA GLY A 37 -4.10 9.30 -13.51
C GLY A 37 -4.74 8.73 -12.24
N GLY A 38 -4.89 9.45 -11.12
CA GLY A 38 -5.83 9.09 -10.05
C GLY A 38 -5.23 8.63 -8.70
N ILE A 39 -6.10 8.40 -7.70
CA ILE A 39 -5.74 8.02 -6.33
C ILE A 39 -5.85 6.50 -6.19
N PHE A 40 -4.72 5.82 -5.99
CA PHE A 40 -4.69 4.37 -5.84
C PHE A 40 -4.21 3.95 -4.45
N HIS A 41 -4.84 2.90 -3.93
CA HIS A 41 -4.32 2.12 -2.83
C HIS A 41 -3.48 0.97 -3.39
N SER A 42 -2.34 0.69 -2.77
CA SER A 42 -1.45 -0.39 -3.18
C SER A 42 -1.13 -1.35 -2.03
N ALA A 43 -0.86 -2.60 -2.36
CA ALA A 43 -0.38 -3.63 -1.45
C ALA A 43 0.68 -4.49 -2.12
N ILE A 44 1.65 -5.00 -1.35
CA ILE A 44 2.71 -5.90 -1.86
C ILE A 44 2.44 -7.32 -1.41
N GLN A 45 2.40 -8.24 -2.36
CA GLN A 45 2.44 -9.68 -2.14
C GLN A 45 3.83 -10.20 -2.47
N VAL A 46 4.42 -10.93 -1.53
CA VAL A 46 5.69 -11.64 -1.71
C VAL A 46 5.66 -12.88 -0.83
N TYR A 47 5.74 -14.05 -1.48
CA TYR A 47 5.43 -15.35 -0.89
C TYR A 47 4.00 -15.48 -0.29
N GLY A 48 3.53 -16.73 -0.21
CA GLY A 48 2.34 -17.09 0.57
C GLY A 48 1.02 -16.51 0.08
N THR A 49 0.06 -16.41 1.01
CA THR A 49 -1.36 -16.12 0.75
C THR A 49 -1.79 -14.73 1.20
N HIS A 50 -0.85 -13.80 1.41
CA HIS A 50 -1.14 -12.48 1.96
C HIS A 50 -0.50 -11.36 1.13
N GLU A 51 -1.23 -10.26 0.98
CA GLU A 51 -0.70 -8.96 0.56
C GLU A 51 -0.57 -8.03 1.77
N TRP A 52 0.38 -7.11 1.73
CA TRP A 52 0.71 -6.21 2.83
C TRP A 52 0.58 -4.76 2.40
N SER A 53 -0.06 -3.95 3.24
CA SER A 53 -0.20 -2.52 3.01
C SER A 53 -0.17 -1.74 4.33
N PHE A 54 -0.31 -0.42 4.23
CA PHE A 54 -0.25 0.51 5.35
C PHE A 54 -1.46 1.45 5.36
N GLY A 55 -2.04 1.66 6.54
CA GLY A 55 -3.22 2.50 6.74
C GLY A 55 -3.23 3.13 8.14
N TYR A 56 -4.12 4.10 8.31
CA TYR A 56 -4.32 4.75 9.61
C TYR A 56 -4.84 3.77 10.67
N ARG A 57 -4.27 3.85 11.87
CA ARG A 57 -4.73 3.13 13.06
C ARG A 57 -4.38 3.94 14.30
N GLU A 58 -5.35 4.17 15.18
CA GLU A 58 -5.16 5.03 16.37
C GLU A 58 -4.02 4.56 17.28
N ARG A 59 -3.82 3.23 17.41
CA ARG A 59 -2.74 2.65 18.21
C ARG A 59 -2.12 1.44 17.52
N GLY A 60 -0.81 1.28 17.70
CA GLY A 60 -0.05 0.16 17.17
C GLY A 60 0.41 0.34 15.72
N SER A 61 0.77 -0.77 15.07
CA SER A 61 1.18 -0.76 13.66
C SER A 61 0.02 -0.39 12.74
N GLY A 62 0.28 0.44 11.74
CA GLY A 62 -0.62 0.68 10.62
C GLY A 62 -0.43 -0.32 9.49
N VAL A 63 0.59 -1.19 9.58
CA VAL A 63 0.81 -2.28 8.62
C VAL A 63 -0.23 -3.36 8.85
N PHE A 64 -0.96 -3.71 7.81
CA PHE A 64 -1.98 -4.75 7.81
C PHE A 64 -1.81 -5.69 6.62
N HIS A 65 -2.52 -6.82 6.64
CA HIS A 65 -2.56 -7.77 5.54
C HIS A 65 -3.96 -8.31 5.30
N CYS A 66 -4.21 -8.76 4.08
CA CYS A 66 -5.39 -9.52 3.69
C CYS A 66 -5.03 -10.52 2.59
N SER A 67 -6.01 -11.29 2.13
CA SER A 67 -5.82 -12.12 0.94
C SER A 67 -5.57 -11.24 -0.30
N PRO A 68 -4.70 -11.66 -1.24
CA PRO A 68 -4.40 -10.93 -2.47
C PRO A 68 -5.65 -10.54 -3.25
N GLY A 69 -5.79 -9.25 -3.60
CA GLY A 69 -6.92 -8.74 -4.36
C GLY A 69 -8.25 -8.70 -3.58
N GLN A 70 -8.24 -8.91 -2.26
CA GLN A 70 -9.45 -9.04 -1.42
C GLN A 70 -9.59 -7.95 -0.37
N ASN A 71 -8.93 -6.80 -0.52
CA ASN A 71 -9.14 -5.68 0.39
C ASN A 71 -10.56 -5.12 0.26
N GLN A 72 -11.39 -5.32 1.29
CA GLN A 72 -12.82 -4.98 1.27
C GLN A 72 -13.12 -3.47 1.28
N PHE A 73 -12.13 -2.63 1.60
CA PHE A 73 -12.31 -1.19 1.69
C PHE A 73 -12.11 -0.46 0.36
N TYR A 74 -11.59 -1.15 -0.67
CA TYR A 74 -11.27 -0.56 -1.96
C TYR A 74 -11.77 -1.43 -3.12
N THR A 75 -11.82 -0.87 -4.31
CA THR A 75 -12.20 -1.62 -5.52
C THR A 75 -10.95 -2.13 -6.20
N TYR A 76 -10.79 -3.46 -6.29
CA TYR A 76 -9.63 -4.06 -6.95
C TYR A 76 -9.58 -3.67 -8.43
N ARG A 77 -8.41 -3.21 -8.87
CA ARG A 77 -8.18 -2.76 -10.25
C ARG A 77 -7.36 -3.76 -11.03
N GLN A 78 -6.14 -4.06 -10.56
CA GLN A 78 -5.20 -4.92 -11.27
C GLN A 78 -4.04 -5.35 -10.36
N SER A 79 -3.26 -6.33 -10.83
CA SER A 79 -1.97 -6.69 -10.25
C SER A 79 -0.83 -6.42 -11.24
N ILE A 80 0.34 -6.09 -10.70
CA ILE A 80 1.54 -5.73 -11.47
C ILE A 80 2.72 -6.52 -10.90
N VAL A 81 3.36 -7.35 -11.72
CA VAL A 81 4.60 -8.03 -11.35
C VAL A 81 5.73 -6.98 -11.27
N LEU A 82 6.36 -6.87 -10.11
CA LEU A 82 7.46 -5.91 -9.87
C LEU A 82 8.85 -6.51 -10.11
N GLY A 83 8.93 -7.83 -10.22
CA GLY A 83 10.17 -8.58 -10.41
C GLY A 83 10.25 -9.74 -9.44
N GLU A 84 11.45 -10.26 -9.24
CA GLU A 84 11.70 -11.37 -8.34
C GLU A 84 12.66 -10.98 -7.22
N THR A 85 12.38 -11.46 -6.01
CA THR A 85 13.29 -11.32 -4.87
C THR A 85 14.15 -12.57 -4.67
N HIS A 86 15.38 -12.33 -4.20
CA HIS A 86 16.29 -13.37 -3.72
C HIS A 86 16.14 -13.63 -2.21
N CYS A 87 15.41 -12.77 -1.48
CA CYS A 87 15.15 -12.97 -0.06
C CYS A 87 14.35 -14.25 0.16
N SER A 88 14.79 -15.09 1.07
CA SER A 88 14.04 -16.23 1.60
C SER A 88 12.80 -15.78 2.39
N GLN A 89 11.85 -16.69 2.60
CA GLN A 89 10.68 -16.43 3.47
C GLN A 89 11.07 -15.91 4.86
N SER A 90 12.16 -16.42 5.43
CA SER A 90 12.66 -15.98 6.75
C SER A 90 13.17 -14.54 6.72
N GLU A 91 13.84 -14.14 5.64
CA GLU A 91 14.30 -12.76 5.43
C GLU A 91 13.13 -11.82 5.19
N VAL A 92 12.15 -12.21 4.38
CA VAL A 92 10.89 -11.45 4.19
C VAL A 92 10.17 -11.25 5.53
N ASN A 93 10.08 -12.29 6.37
CA ASN A 93 9.48 -12.18 7.70
C ASN A 93 10.30 -11.28 8.67
N LYS A 94 11.62 -11.16 8.49
CA LYS A 94 12.44 -10.20 9.25
C LYS A 94 12.13 -8.78 8.76
N ILE A 95 12.13 -8.55 7.45
CA ILE A 95 11.79 -7.27 6.82
C ILE A 95 10.40 -6.79 7.27
N LEU A 96 9.38 -7.66 7.22
CA LEU A 96 8.02 -7.32 7.65
C LEU A 96 7.97 -6.93 9.13
N ARG A 97 8.69 -7.64 10.01
CA ARG A 97 8.76 -7.29 11.44
C ARG A 97 9.41 -5.93 11.68
N GLU A 98 10.42 -5.57 10.90
CA GLU A 98 11.02 -4.22 10.95
C GLU A 98 10.01 -3.16 10.50
N LEU A 99 9.34 -3.39 9.37
CA LEU A 99 8.38 -2.45 8.83
C LEU A 99 7.17 -2.27 9.76
N VAL A 100 6.63 -3.35 10.32
CA VAL A 100 5.53 -3.30 11.32
C VAL A 100 5.91 -2.44 12.54
N ARG A 101 7.19 -2.40 12.93
CA ARG A 101 7.65 -1.55 14.05
C ARG A 101 7.84 -0.09 13.64
N ALA A 102 8.32 0.16 12.42
CA ALA A 102 8.63 1.51 11.92
C ALA A 102 7.41 2.28 11.38
N TRP A 103 6.37 1.55 10.97
CA TRP A 103 5.17 2.10 10.34
C TRP A 103 3.99 2.02 11.32
N THR A 104 4.02 2.89 12.33
CA THR A 104 2.92 3.04 13.30
C THR A 104 1.71 3.69 12.64
N GLY A 105 0.50 3.28 13.03
CA GLY A 105 -0.73 3.70 12.35
C GLY A 105 -1.08 5.17 12.56
N ASP A 106 -0.64 5.75 13.68
CA ASP A 106 -0.78 7.18 14.01
C ASP A 106 0.18 8.06 13.18
N SER A 107 1.18 7.45 12.54
CA SER A 107 2.08 8.13 11.60
C SER A 107 1.57 8.13 10.16
N TYR A 108 0.39 7.60 9.89
CA TYR A 108 -0.19 7.63 8.55
C TYR A 108 -0.49 9.06 8.13
N ASP A 109 0.17 9.49 7.07
CA ASP A 109 -0.09 10.76 6.42
C ASP A 109 -0.47 10.50 4.96
N PRO A 110 -1.66 10.96 4.50
CA PRO A 110 -2.08 10.74 3.14
C PRO A 110 -1.02 11.18 2.10
N LEU A 111 -0.28 12.25 2.30
CA LEU A 111 0.62 12.82 1.29
C LEU A 111 2.06 12.33 1.41
N SER A 112 2.58 12.24 2.63
CA SER A 112 4.01 11.99 2.87
C SER A 112 4.31 10.62 3.45
N LYS A 113 3.30 9.87 3.92
CA LYS A 113 3.51 8.55 4.54
C LYS A 113 2.24 7.70 4.45
N ASN A 114 1.94 7.24 3.23
CA ASN A 114 0.76 6.45 2.91
C ASN A 114 1.12 5.01 2.45
N CYS A 115 0.12 4.25 1.99
CA CYS A 115 0.30 2.90 1.47
C CYS A 115 1.34 2.79 0.34
N ASN A 116 1.40 3.74 -0.58
CA ASN A 116 2.37 3.73 -1.69
C ASN A 116 3.80 3.91 -1.19
N HIS A 117 4.00 4.78 -0.19
CA HIS A 117 5.31 4.96 0.44
C HIS A 117 5.76 3.70 1.19
N PHE A 118 4.82 3.02 1.86
CA PHE A 118 5.10 1.73 2.50
C PHE A 118 5.48 0.67 1.46
N CYS A 119 4.72 0.56 0.37
CA CYS A 119 4.99 -0.38 -0.71
C CYS A 119 6.36 -0.13 -1.34
N ASP A 120 6.73 1.13 -1.59
CA ASP A 120 8.06 1.49 -2.08
C ASP A 120 9.17 1.07 -1.10
N ALA A 121 8.99 1.34 0.20
CA ALA A 121 9.96 0.96 1.22
C ALA A 121 10.09 -0.57 1.35
N PHE A 122 8.99 -1.30 1.17
CA PHE A 122 9.01 -2.75 1.17
C PHE A 122 9.68 -3.32 -0.08
N CYS A 123 9.35 -2.80 -1.27
CA CYS A 123 9.99 -3.18 -2.54
C CYS A 123 11.51 -2.94 -2.51
N GLU A 124 11.95 -1.83 -1.94
CA GLU A 124 13.36 -1.50 -1.77
C GLU A 124 14.08 -2.54 -0.90
N LYS A 125 13.49 -2.96 0.21
CA LYS A 125 14.04 -4.03 1.06
C LYS A 125 14.01 -5.41 0.40
N LEU A 126 13.07 -5.66 -0.52
CA LEU A 126 12.97 -6.90 -1.29
C LEU A 126 13.91 -6.93 -2.51
N GLY A 127 14.53 -5.80 -2.86
CA GLY A 127 15.42 -5.69 -4.02
C GLY A 127 14.69 -5.70 -5.36
N VAL A 128 13.43 -5.28 -5.41
CA VAL A 128 12.64 -5.19 -6.66
C VAL A 128 12.32 -3.74 -7.03
N ARG A 129 11.79 -3.52 -8.24
CA ARG A 129 11.43 -2.17 -8.69
C ARG A 129 10.29 -1.59 -7.85
N LYS A 130 10.29 -0.27 -7.69
CA LYS A 130 9.23 0.50 -7.03
C LYS A 130 7.94 0.53 -7.85
N LEU A 131 6.86 1.03 -7.26
CA LEU A 131 5.59 1.18 -7.97
C LEU A 131 5.74 2.12 -9.18
N PRO A 132 5.14 1.79 -10.34
CA PRO A 132 5.14 2.67 -11.51
C PRO A 132 4.28 3.92 -11.24
N GLY A 133 4.74 5.10 -11.71
CA GLY A 133 4.00 6.37 -11.55
C GLY A 133 4.66 7.43 -10.65
N LYS A 134 5.97 7.34 -10.42
CA LYS A 134 6.81 8.49 -10.04
C LYS A 134 7.50 9.07 -11.27
#